data_AF-A0A2V9PX09-F1
#
_entry.id   AF-A0A2V9PX09-F1
#
_cell.length_a   1.000
_cell.length_b   1.000
_cell.length_c   1.000
_cell.angle_alpha   90.00
_cell.angle_beta   90.00
_cell.angle_gamma   90.00
#
_symmetry.space_group_name_H-M   'P 1'
#
loop_
_entity.id
_entity.type
_entity.pdbx_description
1 polymer ?
#
loop_
_entity_poly.entity_id
_entity_poly.type
_entity_poly.pdbx_seq_one_letter_code
_entity_poly.pdbx_strand_id
1 'polypeptide(L)'
;MSLKADFAIAICNRGFALFSKGEIDRAAVDFDRAVELEPNLALAFRIRGVVSFCNRRFAQARKDCAEATRLDANDCNNLIWLYLANVRDGLTKKAQVQAEGMDLDEWPGPGFAFLLGSLTREGLLAASHNENLYKQREQLCAAHFFIGQAELFNGHLVEAAESFRNAIASGAMNCLEYVAAERELQDVK
;
A
#
# COMPACT_ATOMS: atom_id res chain seq x y z
N MET A 1 -18.93 -4.47 15.95
CA MET A 1 -18.01 -3.31 15.92
C MET A 1 -18.43 -2.32 17.00
N SER A 2 -17.48 -1.59 17.59
CA SER A 2 -17.72 -0.55 18.62
C SER A 2 -17.95 0.81 17.94
N LEU A 3 -18.78 1.68 18.53
CA LEU A 3 -18.99 3.05 18.03
C LEU A 3 -17.66 3.83 17.86
N LYS A 4 -16.68 3.57 18.73
CA LYS A 4 -15.36 4.17 18.61
C LYS A 4 -14.57 3.63 17.40
N ALA A 5 -14.65 2.34 17.12
CA ALA A 5 -14.07 1.70 15.92
C ALA A 5 -14.67 2.27 14.65
N ASP A 6 -15.99 2.41 14.60
CA ASP A 6 -16.68 2.98 13.43
C ASP A 6 -16.27 4.44 13.22
N PHE A 7 -16.13 5.21 14.30
CA PHE A 7 -15.68 6.60 14.22
C PHE A 7 -14.20 6.71 13.81
N ALA A 8 -13.32 5.83 14.29
CA ALA A 8 -11.92 5.76 13.87
C ALA A 8 -11.81 5.43 12.37
N ILE A 9 -12.60 4.47 11.87
CA ILE A 9 -12.65 4.12 10.45
C ILE A 9 -13.13 5.32 9.61
N ALA A 10 -14.17 6.03 10.06
CA ALA A 10 -14.65 7.22 9.37
C ALA A 10 -13.58 8.33 9.30
N ILE A 11 -12.82 8.53 10.38
CA ILE A 11 -11.70 9.48 10.41
C ILE A 11 -10.58 9.03 9.45
N CYS A 12 -10.24 7.74 9.40
CA CYS A 12 -9.29 7.20 8.42
C CYS A 12 -9.73 7.48 6.98
N ASN A 13 -11.00 7.25 6.66
CA ASN A 13 -11.52 7.49 5.31
C ASN A 13 -11.46 8.98 4.94
N ARG A 14 -11.74 9.88 5.91
CA ARG A 14 -11.59 11.32 5.70
C ARG A 14 -10.12 11.71 5.50
N GLY A 15 -9.22 11.19 6.34
CA GLY A 15 -7.79 11.41 6.22
C GLY A 15 -7.25 10.96 4.87
N PHE A 16 -7.71 9.80 4.37
CA PHE A 16 -7.34 9.31 3.05
C PHE A 16 -7.85 10.24 1.93
N ALA A 17 -9.10 10.68 1.99
CA ALA A 17 -9.64 11.63 1.01
C ALA A 17 -8.88 12.97 1.00
N LEU A 18 -8.43 13.46 2.16
CA LEU A 18 -7.56 14.63 2.27
C LEU A 18 -6.17 14.37 1.67
N PHE A 19 -5.61 13.19 1.94
CA PHE A 19 -4.32 12.78 1.39
C PHE A 19 -4.33 12.72 -0.14
N SER A 20 -5.38 12.13 -0.75
CA SER A 20 -5.56 12.11 -2.21
C SER A 20 -5.72 13.50 -2.82
N LYS A 21 -6.16 14.51 -2.04
CA LYS A 21 -6.22 15.92 -2.46
C LYS A 21 -4.90 16.66 -2.26
N GLY A 22 -3.87 16.00 -1.74
CA GLY A 22 -2.60 16.63 -1.39
C GLY A 22 -2.62 17.43 -0.08
N GLU A 23 -3.71 17.35 0.70
CA GLU A 23 -3.85 18.02 2.00
C GLU A 23 -3.16 17.20 3.12
N ILE A 24 -1.85 17.00 2.96
CA ILE A 24 -1.04 16.03 3.73
C ILE A 24 -1.08 16.31 5.24
N ASP A 25 -0.93 17.57 5.66
CA ASP A 25 -0.90 17.93 7.08
C ASP A 25 -2.24 17.63 7.76
N ARG A 26 -3.35 17.91 7.07
CA ARG A 26 -4.70 17.61 7.58
C ARG A 26 -4.96 16.12 7.62
N ALA A 27 -4.49 15.38 6.60
CA ALA A 27 -4.58 13.93 6.58
C ALA A 27 -3.81 13.29 7.76
N ALA A 28 -2.59 13.78 8.05
CA ALA A 28 -1.78 13.30 9.15
C ALA A 28 -2.48 13.45 10.51
N VAL A 29 -3.11 14.61 10.76
CA VAL A 29 -3.91 14.85 11.97
C VAL A 29 -5.05 13.85 12.10
N ASP A 30 -5.74 13.54 11.01
CA ASP A 30 -6.83 12.55 11.02
C ASP A 30 -6.31 11.15 11.34
N PHE A 31 -5.19 10.73 10.77
CA PHE A 31 -4.62 9.41 11.06
C PHE A 31 -4.12 9.27 12.49
N ASP A 32 -3.46 10.30 13.03
CA ASP A 32 -3.06 10.32 14.43
C ASP A 32 -4.27 10.21 15.34
N ARG A 33 -5.35 10.95 15.02
CA ARG A 33 -6.58 10.87 15.79
C ARG A 33 -7.25 9.50 15.73
N ALA A 34 -7.24 8.84 14.57
CA ALA A 34 -7.79 7.50 14.43
C ALA A 34 -7.03 6.48 15.29
N VAL A 35 -5.69 6.57 15.32
CA VAL A 35 -4.84 5.71 16.16
C VAL A 35 -5.06 5.97 17.65
N GLU A 36 -5.19 7.23 18.06
CA GLU A 36 -5.51 7.58 19.46
C GLU A 36 -6.87 7.06 19.91
N LEU A 37 -7.86 7.15 19.02
CA LEU A 37 -9.23 6.78 19.33
C LEU A 37 -9.37 5.25 19.46
N GLU A 38 -8.73 4.50 18.56
CA GLU A 38 -8.75 3.05 18.53
C GLU A 38 -7.35 2.47 18.29
N PRO A 39 -6.56 2.30 19.38
CA PRO A 39 -5.18 1.82 19.30
C PRO A 39 -5.02 0.37 18.83
N ASN A 40 -6.12 -0.37 18.66
CA ASN A 40 -6.12 -1.74 18.16
C ASN A 40 -6.67 -1.84 16.72
N LEU A 41 -6.91 -0.71 16.05
CA LEU A 41 -7.39 -0.69 14.68
C LEU A 41 -6.20 -0.78 13.69
N ALA A 42 -5.89 -2.00 13.23
CA ALA A 42 -4.80 -2.25 12.27
C ALA A 42 -4.86 -1.33 11.03
N LEU A 43 -6.07 -1.07 10.51
CA LEU A 43 -6.31 -0.18 9.38
C LEU A 43 -5.75 1.24 9.61
N ALA A 44 -5.90 1.80 10.82
CA ALA A 44 -5.44 3.15 11.12
C ALA A 44 -3.91 3.25 11.06
N PHE A 45 -3.21 2.26 11.63
CA PHE A 45 -1.76 2.17 11.53
C PHE A 45 -1.30 1.95 10.09
N ARG A 46 -1.95 1.05 9.33
CA ARG A 46 -1.57 0.82 7.93
C ARG A 46 -1.67 2.10 7.10
N ILE A 47 -2.78 2.83 7.17
CA ILE A 47 -2.96 4.04 6.36
C ILE A 47 -1.96 5.13 6.78
N ARG A 48 -1.71 5.32 8.09
CA ARG A 48 -0.68 6.26 8.55
C ARG A 48 0.71 5.87 8.05
N GLY A 49 0.99 4.57 8.03
CA GLY A 49 2.21 3.99 7.48
C GLY A 49 2.38 4.30 5.99
N VAL A 50 1.33 4.09 5.19
CA VAL A 50 1.31 4.44 3.75
C VAL A 50 1.57 5.93 3.54
N VAL A 51 0.93 6.80 4.31
CA VAL A 51 1.13 8.25 4.19
C VAL A 51 2.56 8.64 4.55
N SER A 52 3.15 8.00 5.57
CA SER A 52 4.56 8.19 5.88
C SER A 52 5.48 7.67 4.77
N PHE A 53 5.13 6.55 4.13
CA PHE A 53 5.87 5.99 2.99
C PHE A 53 5.89 6.97 1.82
N CYS A 54 4.73 7.51 1.44
CA CYS A 54 4.59 8.50 0.38
C CYS A 54 5.33 9.81 0.67
N ASN A 55 5.52 10.15 1.95
CA ASN A 55 6.30 11.31 2.40
C ASN A 55 7.78 11.00 2.65
N ARG A 56 8.29 9.86 2.16
CA ARG A 56 9.69 9.43 2.30
C ARG A 56 10.17 9.24 3.75
N ARG A 57 9.23 9.14 4.71
CA ARG A 57 9.52 8.82 6.12
C ARG A 57 9.48 7.30 6.30
N PHE A 58 10.39 6.58 5.64
CA PHE A 58 10.35 5.12 5.56
C PHE A 58 10.51 4.42 6.91
N ALA A 59 11.37 4.93 7.80
CA ALA A 59 11.47 4.41 9.17
C ALA A 59 10.16 4.52 9.96
N GLN A 60 9.41 5.62 9.77
CA GLN A 60 8.10 5.79 10.40
C GLN A 60 7.04 4.88 9.74
N ALA A 61 7.03 4.82 8.41
CA ALA A 61 6.16 3.92 7.67
C ALA A 61 6.31 2.48 8.14
N ARG A 62 7.56 2.02 8.29
CA ARG A 62 7.87 0.67 8.78
C ARG A 62 7.34 0.44 10.19
N LYS A 63 7.51 1.39 11.11
CA LYS A 63 6.99 1.27 12.49
C LYS A 63 5.48 1.09 12.49
N ASP A 64 4.76 1.93 11.74
CA ASP A 64 3.30 1.88 11.68
C ASP A 64 2.80 0.62 10.96
N CYS A 65 3.40 0.24 9.83
CA CYS A 65 3.04 -1.00 9.14
C CYS A 65 3.35 -2.25 9.99
N ALA A 66 4.44 -2.24 10.77
CA ALA A 66 4.76 -3.34 11.68
C ALA A 66 3.71 -3.47 12.80
N GLU A 67 3.20 -2.36 13.31
CA GLU A 67 2.12 -2.37 14.30
C GLU A 67 0.80 -2.84 13.69
N ALA A 68 0.49 -2.43 12.45
CA ALA A 68 -0.67 -2.95 11.71
C ALA A 68 -0.60 -4.47 11.55
N THR A 69 0.56 -5.01 11.13
CA THR A 69 0.80 -6.46 11.03
C THR A 69 0.73 -7.16 12.39
N ARG A 70 1.20 -6.54 13.48
CA ARG A 70 1.11 -7.10 14.83
C ARG A 70 -0.35 -7.24 15.28
N LEU A 71 -1.19 -6.27 14.93
CA LEU A 71 -2.61 -6.26 15.26
C LEU A 71 -3.43 -7.23 14.38
N ASP A 72 -3.09 -7.31 13.10
CA ASP A 72 -3.69 -8.25 12.14
C ASP A 72 -2.64 -8.71 11.12
N ALA A 73 -2.10 -9.91 11.36
CA ALA A 73 -1.10 -10.54 10.51
C ALA A 73 -1.70 -11.26 9.30
N ASN A 74 -3.02 -11.44 9.27
CA ASN A 74 -3.70 -12.17 8.20
C ASN A 74 -4.20 -11.23 7.08
N ASP A 75 -4.22 -9.91 7.30
CA ASP A 75 -4.45 -8.94 6.24
C ASP A 75 -3.18 -8.76 5.38
N CYS A 76 -3.24 -9.30 4.17
CA CYS A 76 -2.17 -9.22 3.19
C CYS A 76 -1.75 -7.76 2.87
N ASN A 77 -2.66 -6.78 2.97
CA ASN A 77 -2.28 -5.37 2.79
C ASN A 77 -1.29 -4.90 3.86
N ASN A 78 -1.44 -5.35 5.11
CA ASN A 78 -0.52 -4.98 6.19
C ASN A 78 0.89 -5.51 5.87
N LEU A 79 0.98 -6.75 5.39
CA LEU A 79 2.25 -7.37 4.99
C LEU A 79 2.88 -6.68 3.77
N ILE A 80 2.09 -6.36 2.74
CA ILE A 80 2.56 -5.66 1.53
C ILE A 80 3.18 -4.33 1.91
N TRP A 81 2.47 -3.49 2.67
CA TRP A 81 2.96 -2.16 3.02
C TRP A 81 4.14 -2.22 4.00
N LEU A 82 4.19 -3.20 4.90
CA LEU A 82 5.37 -3.47 5.72
C LEU A 82 6.57 -3.89 4.87
N TYR A 83 6.38 -4.78 3.90
CA TYR A 83 7.43 -5.21 2.98
C TYR A 83 8.00 -4.02 2.21
N LEU A 84 7.15 -3.20 1.59
CA LEU A 84 7.57 -2.01 0.86
C LEU A 84 8.32 -1.03 1.77
N ALA A 85 7.81 -0.77 2.97
CA ALA A 85 8.46 0.11 3.94
C ALA A 85 9.82 -0.43 4.40
N ASN A 86 9.96 -1.74 4.65
CA ASN A 86 11.23 -2.38 4.98
C ASN A 86 12.27 -2.16 3.88
N VAL A 87 11.89 -2.43 2.63
CA VAL A 87 12.80 -2.29 1.49
C VAL A 87 13.24 -0.82 1.34
N ARG A 88 12.32 0.13 1.46
CA ARG A 88 12.65 1.57 1.34
C ARG A 88 13.44 2.13 2.53
N ASP A 89 13.29 1.56 3.73
CA ASP A 89 14.09 1.92 4.90
C ASP A 89 15.52 1.32 4.87
N GLY A 90 15.88 0.64 3.78
CA GLY A 90 17.20 0.04 3.59
C GLY A 90 17.39 -1.30 4.31
N LEU A 91 16.33 -1.88 4.89
CA LEU A 91 16.37 -3.27 5.33
C LEU A 91 16.36 -4.15 4.09
N THR A 92 17.29 -5.10 4.00
CA THR A 92 17.43 -5.97 2.82
C THR A 92 16.09 -6.60 2.41
N LYS A 93 15.89 -6.86 1.11
CA LYS A 93 14.72 -7.56 0.52
C LYS A 93 14.33 -8.89 1.21
N LYS A 94 15.20 -9.41 2.11
CA LYS A 94 15.01 -10.58 2.97
C LYS A 94 14.54 -10.29 4.39
N ALA A 95 14.14 -9.06 4.74
CA ALA A 95 13.42 -8.81 5.98
C ALA A 95 12.11 -9.61 5.92
N GLN A 96 12.15 -10.83 6.48
CA GLN A 96 11.09 -11.82 6.42
C GLN A 96 9.82 -11.19 6.99
N VAL A 97 8.87 -10.93 6.10
CA VAL A 97 7.48 -10.76 6.50
C VAL A 97 6.90 -12.17 6.47
N GLN A 98 6.38 -12.65 7.59
CA GLN A 98 5.87 -14.02 7.68
C GLN A 98 4.59 -14.14 6.86
N ALA A 99 4.71 -14.75 5.67
CA ALA A 99 3.60 -15.06 4.77
C ALA A 99 3.13 -16.52 4.91
N GLU A 100 3.69 -17.27 5.86
CA GLU A 100 3.39 -18.69 6.06
C GLU A 100 1.90 -18.88 6.39
N GLY A 101 1.21 -19.69 5.60
CA GLY A 101 -0.21 -19.97 5.76
C GLY A 101 -1.14 -18.87 5.22
N MET A 102 -0.60 -17.82 4.60
CA MET A 102 -1.40 -16.80 3.93
C MET A 102 -1.95 -17.33 2.60
N ASP A 103 -3.22 -17.03 2.33
CA ASP A 103 -3.80 -17.20 1.01
C ASP A 103 -3.27 -16.12 0.08
N LEU A 104 -2.54 -16.54 -0.96
CA LEU A 104 -1.95 -15.67 -1.98
C LEU A 104 -2.66 -15.78 -3.33
N ASP A 105 -3.72 -16.58 -3.42
CA ASP A 105 -4.46 -16.80 -4.67
C ASP A 105 -5.55 -15.73 -4.87
N GLU A 106 -6.11 -15.19 -3.78
CA GLU A 106 -7.09 -14.10 -3.83
C GLU A 106 -6.45 -12.71 -3.66
N TRP A 107 -7.00 -11.70 -4.35
CA TRP A 107 -6.50 -10.31 -4.26
C TRP A 107 -6.61 -9.76 -2.82
N PRO A 108 -5.54 -9.12 -2.26
CA PRO A 108 -4.31 -8.64 -2.90
C PRO A 108 -3.12 -9.62 -2.88
N GLY A 109 -3.34 -10.88 -2.49
CA GLY A 109 -2.34 -11.95 -2.41
C GLY A 109 -1.37 -12.06 -3.60
N PRO A 110 -1.86 -12.07 -4.86
CA PRO A 110 -0.99 -12.12 -6.04
C PRO A 110 0.01 -10.96 -6.10
N GLY A 111 -0.38 -9.78 -5.63
CA GLY A 111 0.51 -8.61 -5.52
C GLY A 111 1.66 -8.86 -4.55
N PHE A 112 1.38 -9.49 -3.41
CA PHE A 112 2.43 -9.85 -2.45
C PHE A 112 3.32 -10.97 -2.97
N ALA A 113 2.74 -12.02 -3.59
CA ALA A 113 3.51 -13.09 -4.24
C ALA A 113 4.48 -12.54 -5.29
N PHE A 114 4.05 -11.56 -6.10
CA PHE A 114 4.91 -10.86 -7.04
C PHE A 114 6.07 -10.12 -6.35
N LEU A 115 5.79 -9.35 -5.29
CA LEU A 115 6.84 -8.63 -4.55
C LEU A 115 7.85 -9.58 -3.89
N LEU A 116 7.43 -10.77 -3.48
CA LEU A 116 8.30 -11.83 -2.96
C LEU A 116 9.06 -12.59 -4.06
N GLY A 117 8.74 -12.36 -5.33
CA GLY A 117 9.39 -13.00 -6.48
C GLY A 117 8.85 -14.39 -6.82
N SER A 118 7.72 -14.81 -6.25
CA SER A 118 7.08 -16.09 -6.55
C SER A 118 6.04 -16.02 -7.68
N LEU A 119 5.68 -14.81 -8.15
CA LEU A 119 4.78 -14.59 -9.27
C LEU A 119 5.44 -13.71 -10.34
N THR A 120 5.24 -14.03 -11.62
CA THR A 120 5.77 -13.23 -12.73
C THR A 120 4.93 -11.97 -12.97
N ARG A 121 5.47 -11.01 -13.75
CA ARG A 121 4.72 -9.83 -14.18
C ARG A 121 3.44 -10.23 -14.90
N GLU A 122 3.55 -11.16 -15.84
CA GLU A 122 2.42 -11.62 -16.66
C GLU A 122 1.37 -12.30 -15.77
N GLY A 123 1.83 -13.11 -14.80
CA GLY A 123 0.97 -13.74 -13.81
C GLY A 123 0.23 -12.72 -12.94
N LEU A 124 0.91 -11.68 -12.45
CA LEU A 124 0.29 -10.62 -11.67
C LEU A 124 -0.76 -9.84 -12.48
N LEU A 125 -0.44 -9.48 -13.72
CA LEU A 125 -1.39 -8.77 -14.60
C LEU A 125 -2.62 -9.64 -14.91
N ALA A 126 -2.44 -10.94 -15.15
CA ALA A 126 -3.55 -11.87 -15.33
C ALA A 126 -4.41 -11.99 -14.05
N ALA A 127 -3.79 -12.08 -12.88
CA ALA A 127 -4.47 -12.16 -11.60
C ALA A 127 -5.21 -10.87 -11.20
N SER A 128 -4.84 -9.73 -11.80
CA SER A 128 -5.55 -8.45 -11.61
C SER A 128 -6.87 -8.37 -12.40
N HIS A 129 -7.20 -9.39 -13.19
CA HIS A 129 -8.44 -9.41 -13.96
C HIS A 129 -9.66 -9.63 -13.07
N ASN A 130 -10.71 -8.83 -13.26
CA ASN A 130 -11.96 -8.95 -12.56
C ASN A 130 -13.15 -8.62 -13.46
N GLU A 131 -14.22 -9.41 -13.38
CA GLU A 131 -15.47 -9.09 -14.08
C GLU A 131 -16.12 -7.80 -13.56
N ASN A 132 -15.91 -7.49 -12.28
CA ASN A 132 -16.36 -6.23 -11.71
C ASN A 132 -15.41 -5.09 -12.12
N LEU A 133 -15.87 -4.20 -12.98
CA LEU A 133 -15.08 -3.09 -13.53
C LEU A 133 -14.49 -2.15 -12.46
N TYR A 134 -15.16 -2.00 -11.31
CA TYR A 134 -14.62 -1.20 -10.21
C TYR A 134 -13.41 -1.91 -9.60
N LYS A 135 -13.57 -3.17 -9.19
CA LYS A 135 -12.46 -3.98 -8.66
C LYS A 135 -11.34 -4.14 -9.68
N GLN A 136 -11.65 -4.37 -10.95
CA GLN A 136 -10.69 -4.47 -12.04
C GLN A 136 -9.76 -3.26 -12.11
N ARG A 137 -10.30 -2.04 -11.95
CA ARG A 137 -9.50 -0.81 -11.97
C ARG A 137 -8.58 -0.73 -10.76
N GLU A 138 -9.10 -1.03 -9.56
CA GLU A 138 -8.30 -1.03 -8.33
C GLU A 138 -7.17 -2.08 -8.38
N GLN A 139 -7.49 -3.30 -8.81
CA GLN A 139 -6.54 -4.40 -8.92
C GLN A 139 -5.47 -4.13 -9.98
N LEU A 140 -5.86 -3.60 -11.14
CA LEU A 140 -4.91 -3.21 -12.18
C LEU A 140 -4.02 -2.04 -11.75
N CYS A 141 -4.57 -1.06 -11.03
CA CYS A 141 -3.81 0.04 -10.43
C CYS A 141 -2.71 -0.49 -9.52
N ALA A 142 -3.10 -1.33 -8.56
CA ALA A 142 -2.20 -1.88 -7.57
C ALA A 142 -1.18 -2.84 -8.21
N ALA A 143 -1.57 -3.65 -9.19
CA ALA A 143 -0.65 -4.50 -9.95
C ALA A 143 0.47 -3.68 -10.60
N HIS A 144 0.11 -2.61 -11.33
CA HIS A 144 1.11 -1.73 -11.95
C HIS A 144 1.96 -0.99 -10.92
N PHE A 145 1.39 -0.59 -9.78
CA PHE A 145 2.16 0.00 -8.69
C PHE A 145 3.19 -0.98 -8.13
N PHE A 146 2.82 -2.24 -7.89
CA PHE A 146 3.76 -3.25 -7.39
C PHE A 146 4.87 -3.56 -8.40
N ILE A 147 4.53 -3.63 -9.69
CA ILE A 147 5.53 -3.76 -10.78
C ILE A 147 6.50 -2.57 -10.73
N GLY A 148 5.98 -1.34 -10.63
CA GLY A 148 6.81 -0.13 -10.56
C GLY A 148 7.72 -0.12 -9.34
N GLN A 149 7.24 -0.56 -8.17
CA GLN A 149 8.09 -0.70 -6.97
C GLN A 149 9.19 -1.75 -7.19
N ALA A 150 8.88 -2.90 -7.77
CA ALA A 150 9.87 -3.94 -8.05
C ALA A 150 10.94 -3.47 -9.04
N GLU A 151 10.56 -2.77 -10.11
CA GLU A 151 11.48 -2.16 -11.07
C GLU A 151 12.37 -1.11 -10.40
N LEU A 152 11.77 -0.23 -9.57
CA LEU A 152 12.49 0.79 -8.82
C LEU A 152 13.52 0.17 -7.87
N PHE A 153 13.17 -0.93 -7.19
CA PHE A 153 14.09 -1.68 -6.32
C PHE A 153 15.23 -2.39 -7.07
N ASN A 154 15.10 -2.56 -8.38
CA ASN A 154 16.14 -3.13 -9.24
C ASN A 154 16.91 -2.04 -10.01
N GLY A 155 16.58 -0.75 -9.78
CA GLY A 155 17.23 0.38 -10.46
C GLY A 155 16.74 0.63 -11.88
N HIS A 156 15.66 -0.03 -12.31
CA HIS A 156 15.05 0.14 -13.63
C HIS A 156 14.11 1.35 -13.63
N LEU A 157 14.68 2.56 -13.56
CA LEU A 157 13.93 3.80 -13.32
C LEU A 157 12.92 4.13 -14.43
N VAL A 158 13.27 3.88 -15.70
CA VAL A 158 12.41 4.20 -16.85
C VAL A 158 11.17 3.32 -16.84
N GLU A 159 11.38 2.02 -16.65
CA GLU A 159 10.33 1.02 -16.58
C GLU A 159 9.45 1.26 -15.34
N ALA A 160 10.05 1.58 -14.19
CA ALA A 160 9.32 1.95 -12.98
C ALA A 160 8.39 3.15 -13.22
N ALA A 161 8.88 4.21 -13.86
CA ALA A 161 8.08 5.38 -14.20
C ALA A 161 6.95 5.06 -15.19
N GLU A 162 7.16 4.13 -16.13
CA GLU A 162 6.10 3.64 -17.01
C GLU A 162 5.02 2.87 -16.23
N SER A 163 5.43 1.97 -15.35
CA SER A 163 4.52 1.21 -14.49
C SER A 163 3.69 2.12 -13.58
N PHE A 164 4.29 3.14 -12.95
CA PHE A 164 3.52 4.12 -12.17
C PHE A 164 2.54 4.93 -13.02
N ARG A 165 2.92 5.31 -14.25
CA ARG A 165 1.98 5.94 -15.19
C ARG A 165 0.82 5.02 -15.56
N ASN A 166 1.06 3.74 -15.76
CA ASN A 166 0.01 2.76 -16.02
C ASN A 166 -0.91 2.56 -14.80
N ALA A 167 -0.37 2.58 -13.58
CA ALA A 167 -1.17 2.56 -12.36
C ALA A 167 -2.12 3.76 -12.29
N ILE A 168 -1.63 4.96 -12.62
CA ILE A 168 -2.44 6.20 -12.67
C ILE A 168 -3.47 6.15 -13.80
N ALA A 169 -3.12 5.57 -14.95
CA ALA A 169 -4.03 5.45 -16.10
C ALA A 169 -5.26 4.57 -15.82
N SER A 170 -5.23 3.73 -14.79
CA SER A 170 -6.41 2.96 -14.34
C SER A 170 -7.58 3.84 -13.86
N GLY A 171 -7.30 5.08 -13.43
CA GLY A 171 -8.28 6.01 -12.87
C GLY A 171 -8.79 5.64 -11.47
N ALA A 172 -8.15 4.71 -10.77
CA ALA A 172 -8.54 4.25 -9.43
C ALA A 172 -8.10 5.22 -8.31
N MET A 173 -8.57 6.47 -8.37
CA MET A 173 -8.15 7.58 -7.49
C MET A 173 -8.36 7.34 -5.98
N ASN A 174 -9.18 6.34 -5.62
CA ASN A 174 -9.49 5.98 -4.24
C ASN A 174 -8.60 4.84 -3.69
N CYS A 175 -7.61 4.38 -4.45
CA CYS A 175 -6.66 3.36 -3.99
C CYS A 175 -5.42 4.02 -3.38
N LEU A 176 -4.84 3.39 -2.36
CA LEU A 176 -3.59 3.84 -1.74
C LEU A 176 -2.45 3.79 -2.76
N GLU A 177 -2.44 2.76 -3.60
CA GLU A 177 -1.46 2.50 -4.64
C GLU A 177 -1.49 3.56 -5.75
N TYR A 178 -2.66 4.13 -6.04
CA TYR A 178 -2.79 5.23 -6.99
C TYR A 178 -2.02 6.46 -6.50
N VAL A 179 -2.32 6.90 -5.28
CA VAL A 179 -1.69 8.10 -4.71
C VAL A 179 -0.20 7.85 -4.48
N ALA A 180 0.18 6.63 -4.07
CA ALA A 180 1.58 6.25 -3.94
C ALA A 180 2.30 6.27 -5.29
N ALA A 181 1.69 5.77 -6.37
CA ALA A 181 2.25 5.84 -7.72
C ALA A 181 2.45 7.29 -8.19
N GLU A 182 1.50 8.18 -7.94
CA GLU A 182 1.66 9.62 -8.24
C GLU A 182 2.86 10.23 -7.51
N ARG A 183 3.08 9.85 -6.25
CA ARG A 183 4.21 10.34 -5.45
C ARG A 183 5.54 9.76 -5.91
N GLU A 184 5.59 8.49 -6.26
CA GLU A 184 6.81 7.89 -6.82
C GLU A 184 7.19 8.53 -8.16
N LEU A 185 6.22 8.81 -9.02
CA LEU A 185 6.48 9.42 -10.33
C LEU A 185 7.07 10.83 -10.27
N GLN A 186 6.86 11.56 -9.15
CA GLN A 186 7.50 12.87 -8.94
C GLN A 186 9.02 12.76 -8.76
N ASP A 187 9.48 11.62 -8.24
CA ASP A 187 10.86 11.38 -7.85
C ASP A 187 11.65 10.56 -8.89
N VAL A 188 10.96 9.71 -9.65
CA VAL A 188 11.56 8.91 -10.73
C VAL A 188 11.57 9.73 -12.02
N LYS A 189 12.70 10.38 -12.34
CA LYS A 189 12.93 11.17 -13.56
C LYS A 189 14.02 10.57 -14.44
#